data_AF-K7KDT8-F1
#
_entry.id   AF-K7KDT8-F1
#
_cell.length_a   1.000
_cell.length_b   1.000
_cell.length_c   1.000
_cell.angle_alpha   90.00
_cell.angle_beta   90.00
_cell.angle_gamma   90.00
#
_symmetry.space_group_name_H-M   'P 1'
#
loop_
_entity.id
_entity.type
_entity.pdbx_description
1 polymer ?
#
loop_
_entity_poly.entity_id
_entity_poly.type
_entity_poly.pdbx_seq_one_letter_code
_entity_poly.pdbx_strand_id
1 'polypeptide(L)'
;MANNKYEYVKCFEVEDEAMFPNIILVWIKASKLHKPHDSNALKLMNSCAVEVLEEYADIILAYGFSDEYTFIFKKTSKFYERRASKVLSIITSFFSSVFVRKWDEFFPPKELKCHPSLHRWFIAWASIEAFQAYLLWRQTICHLSNQHEQCLWRLVEHGMNEKEA
;
A
#
# COMPACT_ATOMS: atom_id res chain seq x y z
N MET A 1 -28.69 15.73 5.89
CA MET A 1 -29.69 15.93 4.82
C MET A 1 -30.96 15.19 5.22
N ALA A 2 -31.71 15.68 6.19
CA ALA A 2 -32.97 15.05 6.58
C ALA A 2 -34.11 15.62 5.72
N ASN A 3 -34.97 14.77 5.17
CA ASN A 3 -36.17 15.12 4.40
C ASN A 3 -35.93 15.87 3.06
N ASN A 4 -34.96 15.44 2.25
CA ASN A 4 -34.85 15.91 0.86
C ASN A 4 -35.34 14.83 -0.11
N LYS A 5 -35.93 15.23 -1.24
CA LYS A 5 -36.39 14.32 -2.32
C LYS A 5 -35.30 13.41 -2.89
N TYR A 6 -34.02 13.67 -2.59
CA TYR A 6 -32.86 12.89 -3.02
C TYR A 6 -32.32 11.93 -1.94
N GLU A 7 -33.00 11.79 -0.80
CA GLU A 7 -32.53 10.93 0.29
C GLU A 7 -32.35 9.47 -0.14
N TYR A 8 -33.17 8.99 -1.09
CA TYR A 8 -33.06 7.67 -1.69
C TYR A 8 -31.69 7.40 -2.35
N VAL A 9 -30.94 8.44 -2.72
CA VAL A 9 -29.61 8.29 -3.33
C VAL A 9 -28.64 7.59 -2.36
N LYS A 10 -28.82 7.80 -1.06
CA LYS A 10 -28.03 7.13 -0.02
C LYS A 10 -28.21 5.61 -0.04
N CYS A 11 -29.38 5.11 -0.47
CA CYS A 11 -29.64 3.68 -0.58
C CYS A 11 -28.82 2.98 -1.69
N PHE A 12 -28.19 3.74 -2.61
CA PHE A 12 -27.26 3.18 -3.58
C PHE A 12 -25.82 3.12 -3.07
N GLU A 13 -25.50 3.75 -1.92
CA GLU A 13 -24.18 3.62 -1.32
C GLU A 13 -23.99 2.20 -0.80
N VAL A 14 -22.83 1.60 -1.09
CA VAL A 14 -22.48 0.29 -0.55
C VAL A 14 -22.06 0.47 0.91
N GLU A 15 -22.69 -0.27 1.81
CA GLU A 15 -22.27 -0.37 3.21
C GLU A 15 -20.98 -1.21 3.29
N ASP A 16 -19.86 -0.54 3.53
CA ASP A 16 -18.52 -1.16 3.54
C ASP A 16 -17.76 -0.91 4.85
N GLU A 17 -18.51 -0.74 5.94
CA GLU A 17 -17.96 -0.57 7.27
C GLU A 17 -17.36 -1.88 7.80
N ALA A 18 -16.09 -1.84 8.21
CA ALA A 18 -15.47 -2.97 8.87
C ALA A 18 -15.98 -3.11 10.30
N MET A 19 -16.77 -4.15 10.56
CA MET A 19 -17.30 -4.43 11.90
C MET A 19 -16.20 -4.53 12.96
N PHE A 20 -16.53 -4.15 14.20
CA PHE A 20 -15.71 -4.52 15.35
C PHE A 20 -15.85 -6.03 15.63
N PRO A 21 -14.81 -6.69 16.16
CA PRO A 21 -13.51 -6.15 16.57
C PRO A 21 -12.40 -6.34 15.50
N ASN A 22 -12.73 -6.25 14.21
CA ASN A 22 -11.76 -6.56 13.14
C ASN A 22 -10.60 -5.55 13.09
N ILE A 23 -9.38 -6.04 12.87
CA ILE A 23 -8.18 -5.25 12.59
C ILE A 23 -8.25 -4.80 11.13
N ILE A 24 -8.11 -3.49 10.90
CA ILE A 24 -8.13 -2.90 9.55
C ILE A 24 -6.72 -2.85 8.99
N LEU A 25 -6.56 -3.33 7.76
CA LEU A 25 -5.34 -3.25 6.98
C LEU A 25 -5.63 -2.60 5.64
N VAL A 26 -4.74 -1.69 5.22
CA VAL A 26 -4.73 -1.08 3.91
C VAL A 26 -3.46 -1.52 3.19
N TRP A 27 -3.63 -2.34 2.17
CA TRP A 27 -2.54 -2.73 1.29
C TRP A 27 -2.54 -1.83 0.05
N ILE A 28 -1.37 -1.31 -0.31
CA ILE A 28 -1.14 -0.45 -1.46
C ILE A 28 0.03 -1.02 -2.25
N LYS A 29 -0.10 -1.05 -3.58
CA LYS A 29 0.96 -1.45 -4.49
C LYS A 29 1.10 -0.44 -5.62
N ALA A 30 2.31 0.08 -5.80
CA ALA A 30 2.63 0.94 -6.93
C ALA A 30 2.69 0.11 -8.20
N SER A 31 1.90 0.48 -9.21
CA SER A 31 2.01 -0.12 -10.53
C SER A 31 3.15 0.52 -11.31
N LYS A 32 3.85 -0.29 -12.11
CA LYS A 32 4.89 0.12 -13.08
C LYS A 32 6.24 0.56 -12.48
N LEU A 33 6.59 0.12 -11.28
CA LEU A 33 8.01 0.12 -10.89
C LEU A 33 8.73 -0.93 -11.73
N HIS A 34 9.65 -0.47 -12.60
CA HIS A 34 10.49 -1.38 -13.39
C HIS A 34 11.40 -2.18 -12.45
N LYS A 35 11.51 -3.48 -12.72
CA LYS A 35 12.50 -4.36 -12.09
C LYS A 35 13.76 -4.39 -12.95
N PRO A 36 14.98 -4.44 -12.37
CA PRO A 36 15.27 -4.47 -10.93
C PRO A 36 14.90 -3.15 -10.23
N HIS A 37 14.44 -3.26 -8.98
CA HIS A 37 13.98 -2.09 -8.23
C HIS A 37 15.16 -1.14 -7.96
N ASP A 38 15.02 0.11 -8.42
CA ASP A 38 15.98 1.17 -8.10
C ASP A 38 15.99 1.44 -6.58
N SER A 39 17.18 1.47 -5.99
CA SER A 39 17.37 1.83 -4.59
C SER A 39 16.74 3.18 -4.21
N ASN A 40 16.73 4.15 -5.14
CA ASN A 40 16.08 5.45 -4.93
C ASN A 40 14.56 5.32 -4.93
N ALA A 41 13.99 4.47 -5.78
CA ALA A 41 12.55 4.21 -5.79
C ALA A 41 12.09 3.54 -4.49
N LEU A 42 12.88 2.58 -3.97
CA LEU A 42 12.61 1.96 -2.67
C LEU A 42 12.69 2.97 -1.53
N LYS A 43 13.72 3.83 -1.51
CA LYS A 43 13.84 4.89 -0.50
C LYS A 43 12.69 5.89 -0.58
N LEU A 44 12.25 6.27 -1.78
CA LEU A 44 11.07 7.11 -1.98
C LEU A 44 9.82 6.45 -1.38
N MET A 45 9.55 5.18 -1.72
CA MET A 45 8.40 4.44 -1.18
C MET A 45 8.44 4.36 0.35
N ASN A 46 9.61 4.11 0.94
CA ASN A 46 9.81 4.11 2.39
C ASN A 46 9.52 5.50 2.99
N SER A 47 10.03 6.55 2.36
CA SER A 47 9.81 7.94 2.78
C SER A 47 8.34 8.36 2.71
N CYS A 48 7.58 7.83 1.73
CA CYS A 48 6.13 8.00 1.67
C CYS A 48 5.41 7.26 2.80
N ALA A 49 5.82 6.02 3.10
CA ALA A 49 5.21 5.23 4.16
C ALA A 49 5.46 5.83 5.56
N VAL A 50 6.63 6.41 5.79
CA VAL A 50 6.94 7.12 7.05
C VAL A 50 6.01 8.31 7.24
N GLU A 51 5.79 9.14 6.22
CA GLU A 51 4.87 10.29 6.33
C GLU A 51 3.42 9.87 6.61
N VAL A 52 2.99 8.73 6.05
CA VAL A 52 1.65 8.17 6.33
C VAL A 52 1.53 7.75 7.79
N LEU A 53 2.58 7.16 8.37
CA LEU A 53 2.63 6.78 9.79
C LEU A 53 2.64 8.02 10.71
N GLU A 54 3.34 9.07 10.30
CA GLU A 54 3.43 10.33 11.06
C GLU A 54 2.11 11.11 11.03
N GLU A 55 1.45 11.17 9.87
CA GLU A 55 0.17 11.87 9.69
C GLU A 55 -0.98 11.15 10.43
N TYR A 56 -1.03 9.82 10.37
CA TYR A 56 -2.15 9.03 10.88
C TYR A 56 -1.75 8.19 12.09
N ALA A 57 -1.87 8.77 13.29
CA ALA A 57 -1.59 8.11 14.56
C ALA A 57 -2.46 6.85 14.86
N ASP A 58 -3.52 6.61 14.09
CA ASP A 58 -4.31 5.39 14.12
C ASP A 58 -3.58 4.18 13.50
N ILE A 59 -2.58 4.41 12.65
CA ILE A 59 -1.75 3.38 12.05
C ILE A 59 -0.64 3.00 13.04
N ILE A 60 -0.57 1.73 13.40
CA ILE A 60 0.41 1.22 14.40
C ILE A 60 1.68 0.67 13.76
N LEU A 61 1.57 0.19 12.52
CA LEU A 61 2.64 -0.49 11.83
C LEU A 61 2.44 -0.34 10.33
N ALA A 62 3.53 -0.11 9.61
CA ALA A 62 3.60 -0.30 8.18
C ALA A 62 4.60 -1.41 7.87
N TYR A 63 4.24 -2.30 6.96
CA TYR A 63 5.11 -3.36 6.45
C TYR A 63 5.12 -3.29 4.93
N GLY A 64 6.30 -3.15 4.32
CA GLY A 64 6.43 -3.05 2.87
C GLY A 64 7.69 -3.71 2.35
N PHE A 65 7.63 -4.16 1.11
CA PHE A 65 8.76 -4.68 0.33
C PHE A 65 8.48 -4.49 -1.16
N SER A 66 9.53 -4.48 -1.99
CA SER A 66 9.43 -4.20 -3.44
C SER A 66 8.61 -2.94 -3.73
N ASP A 67 7.45 -3.08 -4.36
CA ASP A 67 6.56 -2.02 -4.82
C ASP A 67 5.29 -1.87 -3.96
N GLU A 68 5.27 -2.45 -2.76
CA GLU A 68 4.05 -2.55 -1.95
C GLU A 68 4.24 -2.27 -0.46
N TYR A 69 3.16 -1.78 0.15
CA TYR A 69 3.07 -1.40 1.55
C TYR A 69 1.72 -1.82 2.14
N THR A 70 1.75 -2.34 3.35
CA THR A 70 0.57 -2.66 4.16
C THR A 70 0.58 -1.79 5.40
N PHE A 71 -0.44 -0.97 5.58
CA PHE A 71 -0.66 -0.14 6.75
C PHE A 71 -1.69 -0.79 7.67
N ILE A 72 -1.35 -0.91 8.94
CA ILE A 72 -2.15 -1.64 9.93
C ILE A 72 -2.67 -0.65 10.95
N PHE A 73 -3.99 -0.64 11.14
CA PHE A 73 -4.66 0.27 12.07
C PHE A 73 -4.83 -0.37 13.45
N LYS A 74 -4.96 0.48 14.48
CA LYS A 74 -5.39 0.07 15.81
C LYS A 74 -6.73 -0.67 15.72
N LYS A 75 -6.84 -1.79 16.43
CA LYS A 75 -8.08 -2.59 16.52
C LYS A 75 -9.29 -1.74 16.96
N THR A 76 -9.06 -0.77 17.84
CA THR A 76 -10.08 0.17 18.38
C THR A 76 -10.31 1.40 17.50
N SER A 77 -9.58 1.55 16.39
CA SER A 77 -9.67 2.74 15.56
C SER A 77 -11.08 2.93 14.99
N LYS A 78 -11.55 4.18 15.04
CA LYS A 78 -12.80 4.65 14.43
C LYS A 78 -12.54 5.50 13.18
N PHE A 79 -11.33 5.40 12.60
CA PHE A 79 -10.89 6.19 11.45
C PHE A 79 -11.95 6.21 10.35
N TYR A 80 -12.50 7.40 10.06
CA TYR A 80 -13.57 7.62 9.06
C TYR A 80 -14.76 6.64 9.14
N GLU A 81 -15.20 6.31 10.36
CA GLU A 81 -16.28 5.33 10.60
C GLU A 81 -15.95 3.94 10.04
N ARG A 82 -14.65 3.60 9.91
CA ARG A 82 -14.17 2.28 9.48
C ARG A 82 -14.67 1.83 8.10
N ARG A 83 -15.18 2.76 7.29
CA ARG A 83 -15.63 2.53 5.91
C ARG A 83 -14.45 2.26 4.99
N ALA A 84 -14.42 1.08 4.39
CA ALA A 84 -13.32 0.61 3.58
C ALA A 84 -12.96 1.58 2.45
N SER A 85 -13.95 2.06 1.69
CA SER A 85 -13.79 3.00 0.58
C SER A 85 -13.16 4.32 1.02
N LYS A 86 -13.58 4.88 2.16
CA LYS A 86 -13.01 6.12 2.70
C LYS A 86 -11.59 5.94 3.19
N VAL A 87 -11.36 4.91 4.01
CA VAL A 87 -10.02 4.59 4.51
C VAL A 87 -9.05 4.39 3.34
N LEU A 88 -9.43 3.57 2.35
CA LEU A 88 -8.61 3.33 1.17
C LEU A 88 -8.32 4.60 0.37
N SER A 89 -9.35 5.41 0.10
CA SER A 89 -9.19 6.61 -0.72
C SER A 89 -8.26 7.62 -0.04
N ILE A 90 -8.37 7.77 1.29
CA ILE A 90 -7.56 8.73 2.05
C ILE A 90 -6.10 8.28 2.10
N ILE A 91 -5.82 7.05 2.53
CA ILE A 91 -4.43 6.57 2.60
C ILE A 91 -3.78 6.55 1.21
N THR A 92 -4.51 6.13 0.16
CA THR A 92 -3.97 6.08 -1.19
C THR A 92 -3.72 7.47 -1.76
N SER A 93 -4.66 8.41 -1.60
CA SER A 93 -4.50 9.77 -2.10
C SER A 93 -3.37 10.50 -1.37
N PHE A 94 -3.28 10.35 -0.05
CA PHE A 94 -2.19 10.90 0.74
C PHE A 94 -0.85 10.30 0.30
N PHE A 95 -0.74 8.97 0.21
CA PHE A 95 0.48 8.31 -0.26
C PHE A 95 0.90 8.80 -1.65
N SER A 96 -0.04 8.89 -2.60
CA SER A 96 0.24 9.37 -3.95
C SER A 96 0.69 10.84 -3.97
N SER A 97 0.10 11.68 -3.13
CA SER A 97 0.48 13.10 -2.99
C SER A 97 1.91 13.24 -2.45
N VAL A 98 2.23 12.48 -1.40
CA VAL A 98 3.60 12.45 -0.84
C VAL A 98 4.60 11.90 -1.86
N PHE A 99 4.23 10.89 -2.63
CA PHE A 99 5.08 10.31 -3.67
C PHE A 99 5.47 11.35 -4.73
N VAL A 100 4.50 12.12 -5.23
CA VAL A 100 4.78 13.19 -6.20
C VAL A 100 5.60 14.31 -5.56
N ARG A 101 5.25 14.74 -4.34
CA ARG A 101 5.94 15.81 -3.63
C ARG A 101 7.41 15.49 -3.34
N LYS A 102 7.71 14.25 -2.97
CA LYS A 102 9.08 13.81 -2.64
C LYS A 102 9.85 13.31 -3.86
N TRP A 103 9.24 13.23 -5.04
CA TRP A 103 9.89 12.68 -6.23
C TRP A 103 11.23 13.37 -6.53
N ASP A 104 11.24 14.70 -6.55
CA ASP A 104 12.43 15.50 -6.90
C ASP A 104 13.58 15.33 -5.90
N GLU A 105 13.30 14.93 -4.66
CA GLU A 105 14.33 14.65 -3.64
C GLU A 105 15.12 13.38 -3.96
N PHE A 106 14.44 12.34 -4.47
CA PHE A 106 15.06 11.05 -4.79
C PHE A 106 15.48 10.95 -6.26
N PHE A 107 14.89 11.76 -7.13
CA PHE A 107 15.13 11.79 -8.57
C PHE A 107 15.43 13.22 -9.09
N PRO A 108 16.47 13.90 -8.56
CA PRO A 108 16.72 15.32 -8.84
C PRO A 108 16.83 15.72 -10.33
N PRO A 109 17.38 14.91 -11.24
CA PRO A 109 17.42 15.26 -12.67
C PRO A 109 16.31 14.61 -13.52
N LYS A 110 15.39 13.84 -12.94
CA LYS A 110 14.45 13.00 -13.71
C LYS A 110 13.02 13.44 -13.48
N GLU A 111 12.40 14.02 -14.50
CA GLU A 111 10.97 14.32 -14.48
C GLU A 111 10.12 13.07 -14.25
N LEU A 112 9.09 13.20 -13.42
CA LEU A 112 8.09 12.16 -13.21
C LEU A 112 7.22 12.01 -14.48
N LYS A 113 7.63 11.12 -15.39
CA LYS A 113 6.90 10.87 -16.64
C LYS A 113 5.61 10.08 -16.47
N CYS A 114 5.48 9.30 -15.40
CA CYS A 114 4.34 8.43 -15.17
C CYS A 114 3.58 8.87 -13.92
N HIS A 115 2.27 8.98 -14.02
CA HIS A 115 1.43 9.20 -12.86
C HIS A 115 1.51 8.01 -11.91
N PRO A 116 1.65 8.22 -10.59
CA PRO A 116 1.66 7.12 -9.64
C PRO A 116 0.28 6.46 -9.63
N SER A 117 0.16 5.32 -10.29
CA SER A 117 -1.04 4.49 -10.24
C SER A 117 -0.86 3.45 -9.15
N LEU A 118 -1.70 3.52 -8.12
CA LEU A 118 -1.62 2.64 -6.95
C LEU A 118 -2.82 1.69 -6.94
N HIS A 119 -2.55 0.38 -6.93
CA HIS A 119 -3.54 -0.61 -6.56
C HIS A 119 -3.71 -0.57 -5.05
N ARG A 120 -4.95 -0.75 -4.58
CA ARG A 120 -5.30 -0.67 -3.16
C ARG A 120 -6.27 -1.77 -2.79
N TRP A 121 -6.10 -2.33 -1.60
CA TRP A 121 -6.98 -3.35 -1.05
C TRP A 121 -7.22 -3.07 0.44
N PHE A 122 -8.49 -3.12 0.86
CA PHE A 122 -8.88 -3.09 2.26
C PHE A 122 -9.13 -4.50 2.80
N ILE A 123 -8.45 -4.86 3.88
CA ILE A 123 -8.58 -6.17 4.50
C ILE A 123 -8.97 -5.98 5.96
N ALA A 124 -9.93 -6.77 6.43
CA ALA A 124 -10.37 -6.77 7.82
C ALA A 124 -10.22 -8.18 8.41
N TRP A 125 -9.34 -8.35 9.40
CA TRP A 125 -9.11 -9.63 10.07
C TRP A 125 -9.73 -9.65 11.46
N ALA A 126 -10.50 -10.69 11.79
CA ALA A 126 -11.20 -10.79 13.08
C ALA A 126 -10.28 -11.09 14.27
N SER A 127 -9.17 -11.78 14.03
CA SER A 127 -8.28 -12.29 15.08
C SER A 127 -6.83 -11.84 14.87
N ILE A 128 -6.07 -11.78 15.97
CA ILE A 128 -4.66 -11.41 15.94
C ILE A 128 -3.84 -12.55 15.29
N GLU A 129 -4.25 -13.80 15.48
CA GLU A 129 -3.61 -14.99 14.93
C GLU A 129 -3.71 -14.99 13.39
N ALA A 130 -4.90 -14.70 12.85
CA ALA A 130 -5.11 -14.58 11.40
C ALA A 130 -4.26 -13.44 10.81
N PHE A 131 -4.19 -12.32 11.53
CA PHE A 131 -3.33 -11.19 11.16
C PHE A 131 -1.84 -11.54 11.19
N GLN A 132 -1.36 -12.26 12.21
CA GLN A 132 0.03 -12.72 12.30
C GLN A 132 0.37 -13.72 11.19
N ALA A 133 -0.53 -14.67 10.91
CA ALA A 133 -0.37 -15.61 9.81
C ALA A 133 -0.30 -14.89 8.46
N TYR A 134 -1.11 -13.84 8.26
CA TYR A 134 -1.01 -12.98 7.08
C TYR A 134 0.37 -12.32 6.97
N LEU A 135 0.88 -11.69 8.03
CA LEU A 135 2.21 -11.06 8.00
C LEU A 135 3.34 -12.08 7.74
N LEU A 136 3.27 -13.27 8.34
CA LEU A 136 4.23 -14.34 8.09
C LEU A 136 4.19 -14.81 6.63
N TRP A 137 2.98 -14.93 6.06
CA TRP A 137 2.82 -15.23 4.65
C TRP A 137 3.41 -14.15 3.75
N ARG A 138 3.19 -12.86 4.07
CA ARG A 138 3.82 -11.73 3.35
C ARG A 138 5.34 -11.77 3.45
N GLN A 139 5.89 -12.08 4.62
CA GLN A 139 7.34 -12.24 4.81
C GLN A 139 7.90 -13.39 3.97
N THR A 140 7.16 -14.50 3.86
CA THR A 140 7.54 -15.64 3.02
C THR A 140 7.56 -15.25 1.54
N ILE A 141 6.55 -14.51 1.07
CA ILE A 141 6.52 -13.98 -0.30
C ILE A 141 7.73 -13.06 -0.55
N CYS A 142 8.00 -12.13 0.37
CA CYS A 142 9.15 -11.23 0.28
C CYS A 142 10.47 -12.01 0.15
N HIS A 143 10.67 -13.01 1.01
CA HIS A 143 11.88 -13.83 1.01
C HIS A 143 12.07 -14.58 -0.32
N LEU A 144 11.03 -15.29 -0.79
CA LEU A 144 11.07 -16.02 -2.05
C LEU A 144 11.26 -15.08 -3.25
N SER A 145 10.50 -13.98 -3.29
CA SER A 145 10.60 -12.99 -4.36
C SER A 145 12.01 -12.40 -4.45
N ASN A 146 12.61 -12.05 -3.31
CA ASN A 146 13.97 -11.51 -3.28
C ASN A 146 15.00 -12.54 -3.73
N GLN A 147 14.87 -13.80 -3.30
CA GLN A 147 15.77 -14.87 -3.73
C GLN A 147 15.69 -15.09 -5.25
N HIS A 148 14.47 -15.18 -5.78
CA HIS A 148 14.24 -15.34 -7.22
C HIS A 148 14.72 -14.12 -8.02
N GLU A 149 14.37 -12.91 -7.60
CA GLU A 149 14.78 -11.68 -8.29
C GLU A 149 16.30 -11.50 -8.28
N GLN A 150 16.96 -11.74 -7.14
CA GLN A 150 18.42 -11.67 -7.09
C GLN A 150 19.07 -12.68 -8.05
N CYS A 151 18.58 -13.92 -8.09
CA CYS A 151 19.12 -14.94 -9.01
C CYS A 151 18.90 -14.52 -10.48
N LEU A 152 17.67 -14.15 -10.83
CA LEU A 152 17.30 -13.73 -12.17
C LEU A 152 18.16 -12.56 -12.66
N TRP A 153 18.24 -11.48 -11.88
CA TRP A 153 18.98 -10.29 -12.28
C TRP A 153 20.48 -10.52 -12.32
N ARG A 154 21.02 -11.40 -11.45
CA ARG A 154 22.42 -11.84 -11.58
C ARG A 154 22.66 -12.58 -12.89
N LEU A 155 21.79 -13.49 -13.30
CA LEU A 155 21.94 -14.19 -14.58
C LEU A 155 21.83 -13.24 -15.79
N VAL A 156 20.89 -12.29 -15.74
CA VAL A 156 20.74 -11.25 -16.77
C VAL A 156 21.98 -10.35 -16.84
N GLU A 157 22.56 -9.96 -15.70
CA GLU A 157 23.84 -9.23 -15.65
C GLU A 157 25.00 -10.02 -16.29
N HIS A 158 24.97 -11.36 -16.25
CA HIS A 158 25.95 -12.22 -16.91
C HIS A 158 25.67 -12.47 -18.41
N GLY A 159 24.68 -11.78 -18.98
CA GLY A 159 24.39 -11.80 -20.42
C GLY A 159 23.32 -12.79 -20.87
N MET A 160 22.65 -13.47 -19.95
CA MET A 160 21.46 -14.26 -20.28
C MET A 160 20.26 -13.36 -20.57
N ASN A 161 19.34 -13.81 -21.41
CA ASN A 161 18.07 -13.11 -21.58
C ASN A 161 17.10 -13.46 -20.44
N GLU A 162 16.11 -12.59 -20.16
CA GLU A 162 15.13 -12.78 -19.06
C GLU A 162 14.27 -14.07 -19.19
N LYS A 163 14.19 -14.68 -20.37
CA LYS A 163 13.43 -15.92 -20.58
C LYS A 163 14.27 -17.18 -20.36
N GLU A 164 15.58 -17.07 -20.52
CA GLU A 164 16.56 -18.13 -20.35
C GLU A 164 17.07 -18.21 -18.91
N ALA A 165 17.20 -17.06 -18.25
CA ALA A 165 17.58 -16.92 -16.85
C ALA A 165 16.47 -17.40 -15.89
#